data_AF-A0A959TDM9-F1
#
_entry.id   AF-A0A959TDM9-F1
#
_cell.length_a   1.000
_cell.length_b   1.000
_cell.length_c   1.000
_cell.angle_alpha   90.00
_cell.angle_beta   90.00
_cell.angle_gamma   90.00
#
_symmetry.space_group_name_H-M   'P 1'
#
loop_
_entity.id
_entity.type
_entity.pdbx_description
1 polymer ?
#
loop_
_entity_poly.entity_id
_entity_poly.type
_entity_poly.pdbx_seq_one_letter_code
_entity_poly.pdbx_strand_id
1 'polypeptide(L)'
;AFTDTERLGRFLRAKTYALGSGVQVRREQFRPLRFPKEPKHIVDPPAQELLEQEVAGIGDLKVSTQGEFDLYLAPSERIPAMLRAIGRAREETFRAVGEGTNKAIDLDEYDLYYDHLFLWDREKKRLAGAYRIGDGRRIVRRYGKCGFYTHTLFRMDRGMEKVLGQAFELGRSFVVQEYQKHRLPLFLLWRGLLLHILRNPDHRYLIGPVSISGSYSRLSRGLILGFVLQHYYDEELAALVRPRNRFKVKVDKADSEALLEVAADLRKLDQLIA
;
A
#
# COMPACT_ATOMS: atom_id res chain seq x y z
N ALA A 1 -15.57 21.67 7.99
CA ALA A 1 -15.95 20.81 9.13
C ALA A 1 -15.89 19.35 8.69
N PHE A 2 -15.69 18.38 9.59
CA PHE A 2 -15.92 16.97 9.27
C PHE A 2 -17.41 16.79 8.97
N THR A 3 -17.74 16.08 7.88
CA THR A 3 -19.13 15.87 7.44
C THR A 3 -19.72 14.55 7.92
N ASP A 4 -18.94 13.78 8.70
CA ASP A 4 -19.25 12.41 9.10
C ASP A 4 -18.71 12.16 10.52
N THR A 5 -19.59 11.66 11.39
CA THR A 5 -19.31 11.37 12.80
C THR A 5 -18.29 10.24 12.95
N GLU A 6 -18.29 9.26 12.04
CA GLU A 6 -17.33 8.15 12.08
C GLU A 6 -15.89 8.66 11.84
N ARG A 7 -15.69 9.49 10.81
CA ARG A 7 -14.39 10.16 10.57
C ARG A 7 -13.96 11.07 11.70
N LEU A 8 -14.88 11.84 12.28
CA LEU A 8 -14.55 12.67 13.44
C LEU A 8 -14.08 11.80 14.61
N GLY A 9 -14.78 10.70 14.89
CA GLY A 9 -14.39 9.73 15.91
C GLY A 9 -13.01 9.13 15.67
N ARG A 10 -12.69 8.75 14.43
CA ARG A 10 -11.36 8.25 14.05
C ARG A 10 -10.27 9.33 14.22
N PHE A 11 -10.54 10.56 13.80
CA PHE A 11 -9.61 11.68 13.98
C PHE A 11 -9.31 11.98 15.45
N LEU A 12 -10.34 12.07 16.29
CA LEU A 12 -10.18 12.34 17.73
C LEU A 12 -9.41 11.20 18.41
N ARG A 13 -9.76 9.96 18.09
CA ARG A 13 -9.08 8.77 18.59
C ARG A 13 -7.60 8.77 18.20
N ALA A 14 -7.27 9.05 16.93
CA ALA A 14 -5.90 9.16 16.47
C ALA A 14 -5.13 10.28 17.21
N LYS A 15 -5.77 11.44 17.41
CA LYS A 15 -5.20 12.55 18.19
C LYS A 15 -4.86 12.14 19.62
N THR A 16 -5.75 11.42 20.29
CA THR A 16 -5.52 10.91 21.65
C THR A 16 -4.33 9.95 21.70
N TYR A 17 -4.24 9.01 20.76
CA TYR A 17 -3.14 8.04 20.75
C TYR A 17 -1.79 8.61 20.33
N ALA A 18 -1.81 9.69 19.54
CA ALA A 18 -0.59 10.40 19.18
C ALA A 18 -0.03 11.28 20.30
N LEU A 19 -0.74 11.43 21.42
CA LEU A 19 -0.21 12.14 22.58
C LEU A 19 1.01 11.39 23.12
N GLY A 20 2.17 12.02 23.05
CA GLY A 20 3.44 11.47 23.53
C GLY A 20 4.26 10.69 22.49
N SER A 21 3.75 10.44 21.27
CA SER A 21 4.47 9.67 20.23
C SER A 21 5.21 10.51 19.18
N GLY A 22 5.18 11.85 19.32
CA GLY A 22 5.78 12.76 18.33
C GLY A 22 5.05 12.82 16.96
N VAL A 23 4.12 11.90 16.70
CA VAL A 23 3.36 11.81 15.44
C VAL A 23 2.37 12.98 15.34
N GLN A 24 2.54 13.81 14.31
CA GLN A 24 1.60 14.89 14.03
C GLN A 24 0.37 14.38 13.28
N VAL A 25 -0.73 14.17 13.99
CA VAL A 25 -2.03 13.86 13.37
C VAL A 25 -2.63 15.12 12.74
N ARG A 26 -2.88 15.10 11.44
CA ARG A 26 -3.37 16.24 10.66
C ARG A 26 -4.77 15.96 10.11
N ARG A 27 -5.63 16.98 10.07
CA ARG A 27 -7.02 16.82 9.59
C ARG A 27 -7.07 16.38 8.12
N GLU A 28 -6.04 16.73 7.35
CA GLU A 28 -5.90 16.43 5.93
C GLU A 28 -5.80 14.92 5.66
N GLN A 29 -5.28 14.13 6.61
CA GLN A 29 -5.14 12.67 6.51
C GLN A 29 -6.49 11.95 6.49
N PHE A 30 -7.55 12.58 7.01
CA PHE A 30 -8.90 12.02 7.14
C PHE A 30 -9.87 12.53 6.06
N ARG A 31 -9.37 13.31 5.10
CA ARG A 31 -10.17 13.79 3.96
C ARG A 31 -10.49 12.63 3.00
N PRO A 32 -11.64 12.65 2.31
CA PRO A 32 -11.92 11.64 1.28
C PRO A 32 -10.80 11.60 0.23
N LEU A 33 -10.66 10.46 -0.45
CA LEU A 33 -9.75 10.27 -1.59
C LEU A 33 -10.16 11.20 -2.76
N ARG A 34 -9.73 12.46 -2.67
CA ARG A 34 -9.83 13.47 -3.71
C ARG A 34 -8.44 14.09 -3.88
N PHE A 35 -7.97 14.06 -5.11
CA PHE A 35 -6.64 14.52 -5.48
C PHE A 35 -6.73 15.84 -6.23
N PRO A 36 -5.85 16.81 -5.95
CA PRO A 36 -5.73 18.02 -6.76
C PRO A 36 -5.47 17.67 -8.24
N LYS A 37 -5.99 18.50 -9.16
CA LYS A 37 -5.65 18.40 -10.58
C LYS A 37 -4.20 18.79 -10.83
N GLU A 38 -3.76 19.86 -10.18
CA GLU A 38 -2.38 20.36 -10.29
C GLU A 38 -1.51 19.81 -9.15
N PRO A 39 -0.31 19.29 -9.47
CA PRO A 39 0.61 18.77 -8.45
C PRO A 39 1.09 19.88 -7.51
N LYS A 40 0.91 19.66 -6.20
CA LYS A 40 1.51 20.54 -5.19
C LYS A 40 3.02 20.31 -5.08
N HIS A 41 3.74 21.33 -4.63
CA HIS A 41 5.13 21.21 -4.22
C HIS A 41 5.28 20.09 -3.19
N ILE A 42 6.19 19.16 -3.43
CA ILE A 42 6.46 18.04 -2.52
C ILE A 42 7.18 18.58 -1.28
N VAL A 43 6.82 18.09 -0.10
CA VAL A 43 7.43 18.57 1.15
C VAL A 43 8.95 18.39 1.14
N ASP A 44 9.65 19.30 1.83
CA ASP A 44 11.10 19.18 1.99
C ASP A 44 11.47 17.89 2.75
N PRO A 45 12.60 17.26 2.40
CA PRO A 45 13.08 16.07 3.10
C PRO A 45 13.24 16.37 4.61
N PRO A 46 12.98 15.38 5.49
CA PRO A 46 13.37 15.50 6.89
C PRO A 46 14.88 15.72 7.03
N ALA A 47 15.30 16.36 8.13
CA ALA A 47 16.72 16.49 8.45
C ALA A 47 17.37 15.10 8.55
N GLN A 48 18.54 14.94 7.95
CA GLN A 48 19.21 13.65 7.84
C GLN A 48 19.58 13.08 9.21
N GLU A 49 19.98 13.96 10.14
CA GLU A 49 20.32 13.61 11.51
C GLU A 49 19.13 12.97 12.25
N LEU A 50 17.90 13.46 12.00
CA LEU A 50 16.69 12.89 12.61
C LEU A 50 16.42 11.47 12.08
N LEU A 51 16.62 11.23 10.78
CA LEU A 51 16.44 9.91 10.19
C LEU A 51 17.46 8.92 10.76
N GLU A 52 18.73 9.32 10.87
CA GLU A 52 19.78 8.49 11.45
C GLU A 52 19.54 8.20 12.93
N GLN A 53 19.10 9.19 13.71
CA GLN A 53 18.71 9.01 15.12
C GLN A 53 17.55 8.02 15.27
N GLU A 54 16.51 8.14 14.44
CA GLU A 54 15.38 7.20 14.45
C GLU A 54 15.84 5.78 14.10
N VAL A 55 16.62 5.61 13.03
CA VAL A 55 17.15 4.30 12.62
C VAL A 55 18.01 3.68 13.72
N ALA A 56 18.85 4.47 14.40
CA ALA A 56 19.64 4.00 15.54
C ALA A 56 18.75 3.58 16.74
N GLY A 57 17.63 4.27 16.95
CA GLY A 57 16.68 4.02 18.05
C GLY A 57 15.69 2.88 17.82
N ILE A 58 15.71 2.23 16.65
CA ILE A 58 14.81 1.11 16.30
C ILE A 58 15.56 -0.18 15.96
N GLY A 59 16.78 -0.35 16.50
CA GLY A 59 17.57 -1.56 16.29
C GLY A 59 16.84 -2.86 16.67
N ASP A 60 15.93 -2.78 17.64
CA ASP A 60 15.02 -3.85 18.08
C ASP A 60 13.99 -4.26 17.01
N LEU A 61 13.70 -3.39 16.05
CA LEU A 61 12.72 -3.59 14.98
C LEU A 61 13.34 -4.02 13.64
N LYS A 62 14.66 -4.30 13.64
CA LYS A 62 15.37 -4.77 12.44
C LYS A 62 14.92 -6.19 12.07
N VAL A 63 14.49 -6.37 10.84
CA VAL A 63 14.02 -7.65 10.29
C VAL A 63 15.18 -8.47 9.74
N SER A 64 16.07 -7.84 8.97
CA SER A 64 17.23 -8.50 8.35
C SER A 64 18.24 -7.47 7.80
N THR A 65 19.47 -7.92 7.56
CA THR A 65 20.52 -7.17 6.87
C THR A 65 21.02 -7.96 5.66
N GLN A 66 21.24 -7.30 4.53
CA GLN A 66 21.85 -7.89 3.35
C GLN A 66 22.52 -6.83 2.48
N GLY A 67 23.80 -7.02 2.14
CA GLY A 67 24.59 -5.99 1.44
C GLY A 67 24.64 -4.72 2.29
N GLU A 68 24.54 -3.57 1.64
CA GLU A 68 24.43 -2.22 2.21
C GLU A 68 23.08 -1.93 2.89
N PHE A 69 22.09 -2.81 2.72
CA PHE A 69 20.73 -2.55 3.17
C PHE A 69 20.38 -3.19 4.50
N ASP A 70 19.70 -2.42 5.35
CA ASP A 70 18.96 -2.88 6.51
C ASP A 70 17.46 -2.82 6.22
N LEU A 71 16.74 -3.86 6.64
CA LEU A 71 15.30 -3.94 6.53
C LEU A 71 14.67 -3.81 7.91
N TYR A 72 13.72 -2.91 8.06
CA TYR A 72 13.01 -2.64 9.32
C TYR A 72 11.51 -2.80 9.12
N LEU A 73 10.80 -3.24 10.15
CA LEU A 73 9.34 -3.20 10.22
C LEU A 73 8.95 -2.46 11.49
N ALA A 74 8.44 -1.24 11.35
CA ALA A 74 8.18 -0.37 12.49
C ALA A 74 6.77 0.24 12.47
N PRO A 75 6.14 0.42 13.65
CA PRO A 75 4.92 1.22 13.76
C PRO A 75 5.26 2.71 13.58
N SER A 76 4.34 3.46 13.01
CA SER A 76 4.42 4.91 12.75
C SER A 76 4.97 5.74 13.93
N GLU A 77 4.57 5.39 15.15
CA GLU A 77 4.91 6.05 16.42
C GLU A 77 6.41 5.99 16.76
N ARG A 78 7.13 4.97 16.28
CA ARG A 78 8.58 4.82 16.51
C ARG A 78 9.43 5.49 15.42
N ILE A 79 8.81 5.94 14.34
CA ILE A 79 9.49 6.42 13.13
C ILE A 79 8.84 7.69 12.54
N PRO A 80 8.53 8.76 13.30
CA PRO A 80 7.80 9.92 12.77
C PRO A 80 8.52 10.67 11.64
N ALA A 81 9.84 10.86 11.70
CA ALA A 81 10.62 11.50 10.65
C ALA A 81 10.75 10.58 9.42
N MET A 82 11.03 9.29 9.64
CA MET A 82 11.10 8.29 8.57
C MET A 82 9.75 8.07 7.91
N LEU A 83 8.63 8.12 8.63
CA LEU A 83 7.28 8.09 8.05
C LEU A 83 7.05 9.28 7.11
N ARG A 84 7.54 10.47 7.49
CA ARG A 84 7.50 11.65 6.61
C ARG A 84 8.38 11.46 5.38
N ALA A 85 9.57 10.86 5.53
CA ALA A 85 10.42 10.49 4.39
C ALA A 85 9.75 9.47 3.45
N ILE A 86 9.11 8.45 4.00
CA ILE A 86 8.33 7.45 3.27
C ILE A 86 7.22 8.13 2.47
N GLY A 87 6.39 8.97 3.10
CA GLY A 87 5.29 9.66 2.41
C GLY A 87 5.76 10.60 1.31
N ARG A 88 6.93 11.23 1.49
CA ARG A 88 7.57 12.09 0.48
C ARG A 88 8.05 11.27 -0.71
N ALA A 89 8.86 10.25 -0.46
CA ALA A 89 9.46 9.40 -1.51
C ALA A 89 8.39 8.60 -2.27
N ARG A 90 7.32 8.21 -1.58
CA ARG A 90 6.14 7.58 -2.17
C ARG A 90 5.45 8.49 -3.19
N GLU A 91 5.18 9.75 -2.82
CA GLU A 91 4.59 10.74 -3.75
C GLU A 91 5.50 11.01 -4.94
N GLU A 92 6.82 11.18 -4.73
CA GLU A 92 7.79 11.37 -5.82
C GLU A 92 7.77 10.19 -6.80
N THR A 93 7.82 8.97 -6.25
CA THR A 93 7.88 7.75 -7.04
C THR A 93 6.60 7.54 -7.84
N PHE A 94 5.44 7.68 -7.21
CA PHE A 94 4.15 7.48 -7.90
C PHE A 94 3.84 8.60 -8.89
N ARG A 95 4.18 9.86 -8.57
CA ARG A 95 3.95 10.98 -9.49
C ARG A 95 4.73 10.83 -10.79
N ALA A 96 5.95 10.31 -10.72
CA ALA A 96 6.79 10.10 -11.90
C ALA A 96 6.24 9.09 -12.91
N VAL A 97 5.36 8.18 -12.47
CA VAL A 97 4.67 7.21 -13.32
C VAL A 97 3.20 7.56 -13.55
N GLY A 98 2.76 8.76 -13.14
CA GLY A 98 1.39 9.24 -13.33
C GLY A 98 0.36 8.70 -12.33
N GLU A 99 0.79 8.05 -11.25
CA GLU A 99 -0.06 7.46 -10.21
C GLU A 99 -0.05 8.22 -8.87
N GLY A 100 0.63 9.38 -8.82
CA GLY A 100 0.77 10.20 -7.62
C GLY A 100 -0.55 10.81 -7.12
N THR A 101 -0.58 11.22 -5.85
CA THR A 101 -1.77 11.84 -5.25
C THR A 101 -1.90 13.33 -5.59
N ASN A 102 -0.87 13.92 -6.22
CA ASN A 102 -0.72 15.35 -6.47
C ASN A 102 -0.74 16.21 -5.19
N LYS A 103 -0.67 15.59 -4.01
CA LYS A 103 -0.51 16.28 -2.73
C LYS A 103 0.97 16.56 -2.48
N ALA A 104 1.26 17.37 -1.46
CA ALA A 104 2.65 17.63 -1.06
C ALA A 104 3.33 16.38 -0.44
N ILE A 105 2.55 15.42 0.04
CA ILE A 105 3.01 14.19 0.66
C ILE A 105 1.92 13.12 0.54
N ASP A 106 2.30 11.88 0.25
CA ASP A 106 1.38 10.73 0.19
C ASP A 106 1.32 10.03 1.57
N LEU A 107 0.60 10.66 2.49
CA LEU A 107 0.17 10.07 3.76
C LEU A 107 -1.34 10.24 3.96
N ASP A 108 -1.98 9.18 4.45
CA ASP A 108 -3.39 9.11 4.81
C ASP A 108 -3.58 8.68 6.29
N GLU A 109 -4.83 8.50 6.74
CA GLU A 109 -5.11 8.10 8.11
C GLU A 109 -4.64 6.68 8.47
N TYR A 110 -4.47 5.80 7.48
CA TYR A 110 -4.04 4.42 7.69
C TYR A 110 -2.57 4.36 8.08
N ASP A 111 -1.74 5.27 7.54
CA ASP A 111 -0.33 5.38 7.90
C ASP A 111 -0.10 5.62 9.40
N LEU A 112 -1.11 6.06 10.15
CA LEU A 112 -1.04 6.30 11.60
C LEU A 112 -1.06 5.02 12.44
N TYR A 113 -1.60 3.91 11.93
CA TYR A 113 -1.71 2.65 12.69
C TYR A 113 -1.35 1.40 11.90
N TYR A 114 -0.91 1.57 10.66
CA TYR A 114 -0.26 0.53 9.87
C TYR A 114 1.23 0.54 10.17
N ASP A 115 1.84 -0.63 10.06
CA ASP A 115 3.28 -0.78 10.18
C ASP A 115 3.93 -0.53 8.81
N HIS A 116 5.17 -0.08 8.83
CA HIS A 116 5.93 0.26 7.63
C HIS A 116 7.16 -0.63 7.55
N LEU A 117 7.18 -1.49 6.55
CA LEU A 117 8.37 -2.24 6.16
C LEU A 117 9.20 -1.34 5.26
N PHE A 118 10.43 -1.00 5.63
CA PHE A 118 11.25 -0.12 4.81
C PHE A 118 12.71 -0.55 4.75
N LEU A 119 13.34 -0.19 3.65
CA LEU A 119 14.72 -0.51 3.34
C LEU A 119 15.59 0.74 3.53
N TRP A 120 16.58 0.63 4.40
CA TRP A 120 17.55 1.69 4.70
C TRP A 120 18.91 1.32 4.11
N ASP A 121 19.43 2.18 3.24
CA ASP A 121 20.80 2.08 2.74
C ASP A 121 21.74 2.69 3.79
N ARG A 122 22.57 1.86 4.42
CA ARG A 122 23.47 2.29 5.50
C ARG A 122 24.64 3.13 4.99
N GLU A 123 25.09 2.90 3.76
CA GLU A 123 26.23 3.60 3.18
C GLU A 123 25.83 5.01 2.74
N LYS A 124 24.69 5.12 2.05
CA LYS A 124 24.14 6.40 1.60
C LYS A 124 23.26 7.09 2.64
N LYS A 125 22.98 6.41 3.75
CA LYS A 125 22.15 6.89 4.86
C LYS A 125 20.80 7.43 4.39
N ARG A 126 20.10 6.64 3.57
CA ARG A 126 18.83 7.04 2.96
C ARG A 126 17.85 5.89 2.78
N LEU A 127 16.57 6.26 2.64
CA LEU A 127 15.49 5.34 2.31
C LEU A 127 15.64 4.85 0.86
N ALA A 128 15.56 3.53 0.66
CA ALA A 128 15.63 2.90 -0.65
C ALA A 128 14.27 2.39 -1.16
N GLY A 129 13.32 2.11 -0.27
CA GLY A 129 11.98 1.67 -0.63
C GLY A 129 11.17 1.30 0.61
N ALA A 130 9.86 1.14 0.45
CA ALA A 130 8.99 0.77 1.55
C ALA A 130 7.72 0.03 1.09
N TYR A 131 7.05 -0.57 2.06
CA TYR A 131 5.79 -1.29 1.96
C TYR A 131 4.94 -0.98 3.20
N ARG A 132 3.66 -0.66 3.02
CA ARG A 132 2.72 -0.47 4.13
C ARG A 132 1.99 -1.78 4.45
N ILE A 133 1.94 -2.15 5.73
CA ILE A 133 1.38 -3.42 6.21
C ILE A 133 0.34 -3.15 7.31
N GLY A 134 -0.90 -3.55 7.06
CA GLY A 134 -1.99 -3.52 8.03
C GLY A 134 -2.21 -4.89 8.63
N ASP A 135 -1.92 -5.06 9.93
CA ASP A 135 -2.29 -6.28 10.66
C ASP A 135 -3.80 -6.36 10.83
N GLY A 136 -4.43 -7.25 10.07
CA GLY A 136 -5.87 -7.38 10.03
C GLY A 136 -6.49 -7.81 11.36
N ARG A 137 -5.79 -8.60 12.18
CA ARG A 137 -6.24 -8.95 13.54
C ARG A 137 -6.34 -7.69 14.41
N ARG A 138 -5.30 -6.85 14.38
CA ARG A 138 -5.24 -5.58 15.12
C ARG A 138 -6.29 -4.59 14.63
N ILE A 139 -6.48 -4.49 13.32
CA ILE A 139 -7.41 -3.56 12.69
C ILE A 139 -8.86 -3.96 12.97
N VAL A 140 -9.25 -5.22 12.75
CA VAL A 140 -10.61 -5.70 13.00
C VAL A 140 -11.00 -5.46 14.47
N ARG A 141 -10.12 -5.79 15.43
CA ARG A 141 -10.39 -5.61 16.85
C ARG A 141 -10.68 -4.15 17.23
N ARG A 142 -10.02 -3.18 16.59
CA ARG A 142 -10.04 -1.77 16.98
C ARG A 142 -11.02 -0.92 16.17
N TYR A 143 -11.21 -1.26 14.90
CA TYR A 143 -11.93 -0.45 13.92
C TYR A 143 -12.93 -1.24 13.08
N GLY A 144 -13.00 -2.57 13.25
CA GLY A 144 -13.75 -3.45 12.35
C GLY A 144 -13.25 -3.35 10.91
N LYS A 145 -14.10 -3.74 9.95
CA LYS A 145 -13.79 -3.65 8.51
C LYS A 145 -13.56 -2.23 8.00
N CYS A 146 -14.13 -1.21 8.65
CA CYS A 146 -13.92 0.21 8.27
C CYS A 146 -12.49 0.69 8.49
N GLY A 147 -11.71 -0.02 9.31
CA GLY A 147 -10.30 0.28 9.55
C GLY A 147 -9.36 -0.09 8.40
N PHE A 148 -9.84 -0.76 7.36
CA PHE A 148 -9.03 -1.18 6.23
C PHE A 148 -9.04 -0.16 5.10
N TYR A 149 -7.91 0.06 4.43
CA TYR A 149 -7.86 0.90 3.25
C TYR A 149 -8.74 0.31 2.14
N THR A 150 -8.75 -1.00 1.96
CA THR A 150 -9.55 -1.70 0.94
C THR A 150 -11.06 -1.44 1.13
N HIS A 151 -11.53 -1.17 2.34
CA HIS A 151 -12.92 -0.79 2.61
C HIS A 151 -13.35 0.53 1.93
N THR A 152 -12.39 1.42 1.65
CA THR A 152 -12.63 2.66 0.88
C THR A 152 -12.94 2.40 -0.58
N LEU A 153 -12.52 1.25 -1.12
CA LEU A 153 -12.66 0.87 -2.51
C LEU A 153 -13.82 -0.12 -2.71
N PHE A 154 -14.08 -0.96 -1.70
CA PHE A 154 -15.07 -2.02 -1.76
C PHE A 154 -16.03 -1.99 -0.55
N ARG A 155 -17.30 -2.31 -0.81
CA ARG A 155 -18.25 -2.69 0.23
C ARG A 155 -17.99 -4.16 0.56
N MET A 156 -17.95 -4.48 1.85
CA MET A 156 -17.62 -5.80 2.34
C MET A 156 -18.73 -6.30 3.26
N ASP A 157 -19.20 -7.51 2.99
CA ASP A 157 -20.21 -8.18 3.80
C ASP A 157 -19.61 -8.70 5.12
N ARG A 158 -20.46 -9.11 6.07
CA ARG A 158 -20.03 -9.52 7.42
C ARG A 158 -19.07 -10.72 7.38
N GLY A 159 -19.25 -11.64 6.42
CA GLY A 159 -18.37 -12.80 6.26
C GLY A 159 -16.90 -12.43 6.00
N MET A 160 -16.66 -11.25 5.40
CA MET A 160 -15.30 -10.79 5.10
C MET A 160 -14.48 -10.47 6.35
N GLU A 161 -15.11 -10.19 7.50
CA GLU A 161 -14.38 -9.89 8.75
C GLU A 161 -13.51 -11.04 9.22
N LYS A 162 -13.91 -12.29 8.96
CA LYS A 162 -13.10 -13.48 9.28
C LYS A 162 -11.83 -13.54 8.43
N VAL A 163 -11.96 -13.26 7.13
CA VAL A 163 -10.82 -13.20 6.20
C VAL A 163 -9.90 -12.05 6.58
N LEU A 164 -10.46 -10.87 6.80
CA LEU A 164 -9.73 -9.67 7.21
C LEU A 164 -8.97 -9.88 8.52
N GLY A 165 -9.56 -10.54 9.51
CA GLY A 165 -8.90 -10.83 10.80
C GLY A 165 -7.74 -11.82 10.70
N GLN A 166 -7.62 -12.53 9.58
CA GLN A 166 -6.53 -13.47 9.27
C GLN A 166 -5.63 -12.94 8.14
N ALA A 167 -5.72 -11.65 7.80
CA ALA A 167 -5.00 -11.07 6.67
C ALA A 167 -3.98 -10.02 7.08
N PHE A 168 -2.92 -9.90 6.30
CA PHE A 168 -2.16 -8.66 6.20
C PHE A 168 -2.67 -7.84 5.01
N GLU A 169 -3.11 -6.62 5.26
CA GLU A 169 -3.41 -5.68 4.19
C GLU A 169 -2.13 -5.00 3.72
N LEU A 170 -1.78 -5.22 2.46
CA LEU A 170 -0.59 -4.74 1.80
C LEU A 170 -0.95 -3.58 0.87
N GLY A 171 -0.11 -2.55 0.84
CA GLY A 171 -0.24 -1.50 -0.16
C GLY A 171 0.91 -0.50 -0.16
N ARG A 172 0.82 0.48 -1.06
CA ARG A 172 1.76 1.59 -1.20
C ARG A 172 3.22 1.13 -1.29
N SER A 173 3.47 -0.01 -1.93
CA SER A 173 4.82 -0.50 -2.17
C SER A 173 5.53 0.35 -3.20
N PHE A 174 6.76 0.76 -2.91
CA PHE A 174 7.58 1.47 -3.87
C PHE A 174 9.07 1.23 -3.61
N VAL A 175 9.85 1.38 -4.67
CA VAL A 175 11.31 1.50 -4.63
C VAL A 175 11.64 2.89 -5.16
N VAL A 176 12.49 3.63 -4.44
CA VAL A 176 12.94 4.97 -4.82
C VAL A 176 13.64 4.90 -6.18
N GLN A 177 13.45 5.90 -7.05
CA GLN A 177 13.83 5.84 -8.47
C GLN A 177 15.28 5.41 -8.71
N GLU A 178 16.22 5.94 -7.93
CA GLU A 178 17.64 5.62 -8.04
C GLU A 178 17.96 4.15 -7.79
N TYR A 179 17.07 3.43 -7.10
CA TYR A 179 17.19 2.02 -6.77
C TYR A 179 16.41 1.10 -7.71
N GLN A 180 15.50 1.62 -8.54
CA GLN A 180 14.59 0.81 -9.39
C GLN A 180 15.30 -0.02 -10.46
N LYS A 181 16.49 0.41 -10.92
CA LYS A 181 17.30 -0.36 -11.88
C LYS A 181 18.00 -1.57 -11.22
N HIS A 182 18.01 -1.64 -9.89
CA HIS A 182 18.59 -2.73 -9.15
C HIS A 182 17.49 -3.69 -8.67
N ARG A 183 17.68 -4.99 -8.86
CA ARG A 183 16.70 -6.01 -8.45
C ARG A 183 16.66 -6.23 -6.93
N LEU A 184 17.79 -5.97 -6.26
CA LEU A 184 17.97 -6.30 -4.84
C LEU A 184 16.98 -5.57 -3.91
N PRO A 185 16.73 -4.26 -4.03
CA PRO A 185 15.80 -3.54 -3.13
C PRO A 185 14.38 -4.12 -3.10
N LEU A 186 13.79 -4.40 -4.27
CA LEU A 186 12.47 -5.01 -4.35
C LEU A 186 12.46 -6.42 -3.73
N PHE A 187 13.49 -7.21 -4.03
CA PHE A 187 13.64 -8.56 -3.47
C PHE A 187 13.74 -8.53 -1.94
N LEU A 188 14.47 -7.57 -1.37
CA LEU A 188 14.59 -7.43 0.09
C LEU A 188 13.28 -7.04 0.76
N LEU A 189 12.47 -6.17 0.13
CA LEU A 189 11.12 -5.88 0.62
C LEU A 189 10.24 -7.15 0.63
N TRP A 190 10.27 -7.95 -0.43
CA TRP A 190 9.55 -9.22 -0.47
C TRP A 190 10.07 -10.24 0.55
N ARG A 191 11.39 -10.31 0.75
CA ARG A 191 12.00 -11.12 1.81
C ARG A 191 11.50 -10.70 3.20
N GLY A 192 11.36 -9.39 3.45
CA GLY A 192 10.77 -8.88 4.69
C GLY A 192 9.35 -9.32 4.91
N LEU A 193 8.51 -9.23 3.87
CA LEU A 193 7.14 -9.73 3.91
C LEU A 193 7.11 -11.23 4.23
N LEU A 194 7.93 -12.03 3.55
CA LEU A 194 8.02 -13.47 3.82
C LEU A 194 8.43 -13.75 5.27
N LEU A 195 9.47 -13.09 5.78
CA LEU A 195 9.91 -13.25 7.17
C LEU A 195 8.83 -12.83 8.17
N HIS A 196 8.05 -11.79 7.84
CA HIS A 196 6.94 -11.36 8.67
C HIS A 196 5.80 -12.38 8.69
N ILE A 197 5.44 -12.94 7.53
CA ILE A 197 4.39 -13.98 7.41
C ILE A 197 4.80 -15.24 8.16
N LEU A 198 6.04 -15.70 8.02
CA LEU A 198 6.54 -16.89 8.71
C LEU A 198 6.49 -16.76 10.24
N ARG A 199 6.60 -15.53 10.76
CA ARG A 199 6.48 -15.24 12.20
C ARG A 199 5.03 -15.12 12.67
N ASN A 200 4.07 -15.05 11.76
CA ASN A 200 2.64 -14.87 12.04
C ASN A 200 1.80 -15.96 11.35
N PRO A 201 1.92 -17.24 11.76
CA PRO A 201 1.30 -18.36 11.05
C PRO A 201 -0.23 -18.34 11.05
N ASP A 202 -0.84 -17.58 11.96
CA ASP A 202 -2.29 -17.41 12.01
C ASP A 202 -2.83 -16.48 10.90
N HIS A 203 -1.96 -15.71 10.24
CA HIS A 203 -2.32 -14.85 9.12
C HIS A 203 -2.25 -15.67 7.83
N ARG A 204 -3.42 -16.05 7.32
CA ARG A 204 -3.58 -16.92 6.15
C ARG A 204 -3.60 -16.18 4.82
N TYR A 205 -3.84 -14.88 4.83
CA TYR A 205 -4.09 -14.10 3.62
C TYR A 205 -3.18 -12.87 3.51
N LEU A 206 -2.75 -12.58 2.29
CA LEU A 206 -2.29 -11.25 1.90
C LEU A 206 -3.38 -10.62 1.05
N ILE A 207 -3.84 -9.44 1.44
CA ILE A 207 -4.89 -8.73 0.72
C ILE A 207 -4.42 -7.33 0.37
N GLY A 208 -4.92 -6.78 -0.72
CA GLY A 208 -4.62 -5.42 -1.10
C GLY A 208 -5.11 -5.14 -2.52
N PRO A 209 -5.48 -3.89 -2.82
CA PRO A 209 -5.82 -3.51 -4.17
C PRO A 209 -4.54 -3.43 -5.01
N VAL A 210 -4.57 -4.03 -6.20
CA VAL A 210 -3.53 -3.88 -7.22
C VAL A 210 -4.01 -2.87 -8.26
N SER A 211 -3.18 -1.87 -8.55
CA SER A 211 -3.44 -0.91 -9.61
C SER A 211 -3.03 -1.48 -10.96
N ILE A 212 -3.86 -1.28 -11.99
CA ILE A 212 -3.46 -1.49 -13.38
C ILE A 212 -3.16 -0.10 -13.95
N SER A 213 -1.93 0.10 -14.43
CA SER A 213 -1.46 1.40 -14.90
C SER A 213 -2.40 2.02 -15.93
N GLY A 214 -2.58 3.34 -15.82
CA GLY A 214 -3.31 4.13 -16.81
C GLY A 214 -2.63 4.18 -18.19
N SER A 215 -1.34 3.85 -18.28
CA SER A 215 -0.59 3.77 -19.54
C SER A 215 -1.03 2.62 -20.43
N TYR A 216 -1.63 1.57 -19.87
CA TYR A 216 -2.14 0.46 -20.66
C TYR A 216 -3.33 0.87 -21.53
N SER A 217 -3.35 0.32 -22.74
CA SER A 217 -4.49 0.47 -23.65
C SER A 217 -5.79 -0.05 -23.01
N ARG A 218 -6.95 0.35 -23.53
CA ARG A 218 -8.24 -0.19 -23.05
C ARG A 218 -8.33 -1.70 -23.28
N LEU A 219 -7.80 -2.18 -24.41
CA LEU A 219 -7.76 -3.60 -24.74
C LEU A 219 -6.88 -4.36 -23.74
N SER A 220 -5.65 -3.90 -23.49
CA SER A 220 -4.71 -4.53 -22.55
C SER A 220 -5.32 -4.64 -21.14
N ARG A 221 -5.99 -3.59 -20.66
CA ARG A 221 -6.72 -3.63 -19.37
C ARG A 221 -7.88 -4.62 -19.37
N GLY A 222 -8.59 -4.74 -20.49
CA GLY A 222 -9.64 -5.73 -20.69
C GLY A 222 -9.10 -7.16 -20.63
N LEU A 223 -7.99 -7.43 -21.31
CA LEU A 223 -7.32 -8.74 -21.32
C LEU A 223 -6.79 -9.12 -19.93
N ILE A 224 -6.11 -8.20 -19.23
CA ILE A 224 -5.64 -8.44 -17.86
C ILE A 224 -6.81 -8.80 -16.96
N LEU A 225 -7.90 -8.02 -17.01
CA LEU A 225 -9.08 -8.29 -16.19
C LEU A 225 -9.73 -9.62 -16.56
N GLY A 226 -9.93 -9.89 -17.85
CA GLY A 226 -10.54 -11.13 -18.35
C GLY A 226 -9.75 -12.36 -17.90
N PHE A 227 -8.43 -12.33 -18.05
CA PHE A 227 -7.55 -13.41 -17.61
C PHE A 227 -7.65 -13.67 -16.09
N VAL A 228 -7.63 -12.62 -15.26
CA VAL A 228 -7.79 -12.77 -13.80
C VAL A 228 -9.17 -13.34 -13.44
N LEU A 229 -10.23 -12.86 -14.10
CA LEU A 229 -11.59 -13.36 -13.87
C LEU A 229 -11.78 -14.80 -14.32
N GLN A 230 -11.09 -15.25 -15.37
CA GLN A 230 -11.22 -16.60 -15.90
C GLN A 230 -10.41 -17.64 -15.09
N HIS A 231 -9.22 -17.27 -14.61
CA HIS A 231 -8.29 -18.24 -14.02
C HIS A 231 -8.16 -18.16 -12.49
N TYR A 232 -8.43 -17.00 -11.88
CA TYR A 232 -8.14 -16.75 -10.46
C TYR A 232 -9.32 -16.16 -9.69
N TYR A 233 -10.52 -16.20 -10.27
CA TYR A 233 -11.73 -15.71 -9.60
C TYR A 233 -12.25 -16.74 -8.61
N ASP A 234 -12.38 -16.31 -7.35
CA ASP A 234 -12.96 -17.10 -6.28
C ASP A 234 -14.39 -16.60 -6.02
N GLU A 235 -15.37 -17.39 -6.45
CA GLU A 235 -16.80 -17.05 -6.35
C GLU A 235 -17.27 -16.87 -4.89
N GLU A 236 -16.73 -17.66 -3.97
CA GLU A 236 -17.11 -17.60 -2.55
C GLU A 236 -16.64 -16.28 -1.91
N LEU A 237 -15.38 -15.91 -2.15
CA LEU A 237 -14.82 -14.65 -1.66
C LEU A 237 -15.40 -13.44 -2.40
N ALA A 238 -15.64 -13.56 -3.70
CA ALA A 238 -16.22 -12.49 -4.50
C ALA A 238 -17.64 -12.13 -4.07
N ALA A 239 -18.44 -13.10 -3.64
CA ALA A 239 -19.77 -12.86 -3.09
C ALA A 239 -19.75 -11.91 -1.87
N LEU A 240 -18.63 -11.86 -1.14
CA LEU A 240 -18.46 -11.05 0.07
C LEU A 240 -17.99 -9.62 -0.19
N VAL A 241 -17.61 -9.28 -1.43
CA VAL A 241 -16.96 -8.00 -1.75
C VAL A 241 -17.55 -7.38 -3.01
N ARG A 242 -18.01 -6.13 -2.92
CA ARG A 242 -18.58 -5.38 -4.05
C ARG A 242 -17.83 -4.08 -4.29
N PRO A 243 -17.35 -3.78 -5.52
CA PRO A 243 -16.66 -2.53 -5.79
C PRO A 243 -17.58 -1.33 -5.60
N ARG A 244 -17.10 -0.27 -4.95
CA ARG A 244 -17.83 1.00 -4.85
C ARG A 244 -17.93 1.70 -6.20
N ASN A 245 -16.88 1.58 -7.02
CA ASN A 245 -16.81 2.07 -8.39
C ASN A 245 -16.45 0.91 -9.31
N ARG A 246 -17.43 0.36 -10.02
CA ARG A 246 -17.22 -0.78 -10.93
C ARG A 246 -16.54 -0.31 -12.21
N PHE A 247 -15.41 -0.94 -12.55
CA PHE A 247 -14.79 -0.76 -13.86
C PHE A 247 -15.69 -1.40 -14.93
N LYS A 248 -16.06 -0.62 -15.94
CA LYS A 248 -16.88 -1.08 -17.08
C LYS A 248 -16.02 -1.02 -18.33
N VAL A 249 -15.51 -2.16 -18.76
CA VAL A 249 -14.88 -2.24 -20.08
C VAL A 249 -15.95 -2.61 -21.09
N LYS A 250 -16.18 -1.73 -22.07
CA LYS A 250 -16.83 -2.12 -23.31
C LYS A 250 -15.71 -2.61 -24.23
N VAL A 251 -15.35 -3.89 -24.13
CA VAL A 251 -14.50 -4.51 -25.17
C VAL A 251 -15.43 -5.16 -26.18
N ASP A 252 -15.03 -5.15 -27.44
CA ASP A 252 -15.70 -5.97 -28.45
C ASP A 252 -15.49 -7.44 -28.06
N LYS A 253 -16.57 -8.15 -27.79
CA LYS A 253 -16.52 -9.45 -27.08
C LYS A 253 -15.81 -10.52 -27.91
N ALA A 254 -16.02 -10.53 -29.22
CA ALA A 254 -15.52 -11.57 -30.11
C ALA A 254 -13.99 -11.60 -30.19
N ASP A 255 -13.35 -10.44 -30.38
CA ASP A 255 -11.89 -10.36 -30.48
C ASP A 255 -11.20 -10.61 -29.14
N SER A 256 -11.85 -10.24 -28.03
CA SER A 256 -11.30 -10.40 -26.68
C SER A 256 -11.34 -11.85 -26.21
N GLU A 257 -12.44 -12.56 -26.49
CA GLU A 257 -12.58 -13.98 -26.16
C GLU A 257 -11.55 -14.82 -26.94
N ALA A 258 -11.39 -14.55 -28.24
CA ALA A 258 -10.37 -15.23 -29.05
C ALA A 258 -8.93 -14.99 -28.54
N LEU A 259 -8.60 -13.75 -28.15
CA LEU A 259 -7.28 -13.42 -27.58
C LEU A 259 -7.06 -14.04 -26.19
N LEU A 260 -8.10 -14.16 -25.37
CA LEU A 260 -8.03 -14.81 -24.06
C LEU A 260 -7.86 -16.33 -24.18
N GLU A 261 -8.50 -16.97 -25.16
CA GLU A 261 -8.29 -18.40 -25.46
C GLU A 261 -6.83 -18.69 -25.84
N VAL A 262 -6.17 -17.75 -26.52
CA VAL A 262 -4.74 -17.85 -26.87
C VAL A 262 -3.84 -17.61 -25.65
N ALA A 263 -4.26 -16.73 -24.72
CA ALA A 263 -3.55 -16.38 -23.49
C ALA A 263 -3.70 -17.45 -22.39
N ALA A 264 -3.32 -18.70 -22.69
CA ALA A 264 -3.44 -19.83 -21.75
C ALA A 264 -2.53 -19.74 -20.50
N ASP A 265 -1.51 -18.87 -20.51
CA ASP A 265 -0.64 -18.62 -19.35
C ASP A 265 -0.21 -17.15 -19.25
N LEU A 266 0.35 -16.78 -18.10
CA LEU A 266 0.82 -15.42 -17.80
C LEU A 266 1.87 -14.90 -18.80
N ARG A 267 2.69 -15.78 -19.40
CA ARG A 267 3.74 -15.39 -20.34
C ARG A 267 3.15 -14.98 -21.68
N LYS A 268 2.15 -15.72 -22.15
CA LYS A 268 1.42 -15.38 -23.37
C LYS A 268 0.59 -14.12 -23.19
N LEU A 269 -0.03 -13.92 -22.02
CA LEU A 269 -0.71 -12.68 -21.71
C LEU A 269 0.27 -11.50 -21.76
N ASP A 270 1.46 -11.63 -21.15
CA ASP A 270 2.49 -10.57 -21.14
C ASP A 270 2.89 -10.14 -22.55
N GLN A 271 3.06 -11.10 -23.47
CA GLN A 271 3.35 -10.83 -24.88
C GLN A 271 2.23 -10.08 -25.61
N LEU A 272 0.97 -10.27 -25.21
CA LEU A 272 -0.20 -9.65 -25.84
C LEU A 272 -0.50 -8.24 -25.31
N ILE A 273 -0.06 -7.92 -24.09
CA ILE A 273 -0.37 -6.64 -23.42
C ILE A 273 0.78 -5.62 -23.46
N ALA A 274 1.97 -6.04 -23.89
CA ALA A 274 3.19 -5.23 -23.99
C ALA A 274 3.07 -4.08 -25.01
#